data_AF-A0A972UFC9-F1
#
_entry.id   AF-A0A972UFC9-F1
#
_cell.length_a   1.000
_cell.length_b   1.000
_cell.length_c   1.000
_cell.angle_alpha   90.00
_cell.angle_beta   90.00
_cell.angle_gamma   90.00
#
_symmetry.space_group_name_H-M   'P 1'
#
loop_
_entity.id
_entity.type
_entity.pdbx_description
1 polymer ?
#
loop_
_entity_poly.entity_id
_entity_poly.type
_entity_poly.pdbx_seq_one_letter_code
_entity_poly.pdbx_strand_id
1 'polypeptide(L)'
;MAKKDDVYIALIKFVKERTAETGQLTWDECQEFLNETYRELSARPLQALINDVTSRLEPPYGGRDQNQRKLRIESYFHLLEHEELEDARASSRAALRVAIGAIIISIIMAGIQIAISARMFAV
;
A
#
# COMPACT_ATOMS: atom_id res chain seq x y z
N MET A 1 1.90 17.77 0.18
CA MET A 1 2.44 16.92 1.28
C MET A 1 2.18 15.47 0.92
N ALA A 2 3.16 14.80 0.31
CA ALA A 2 3.11 13.34 0.17
C ALA A 2 3.07 12.75 1.59
N LYS A 3 2.13 11.84 1.88
CA LYS A 3 2.11 11.18 3.18
C LYS A 3 3.39 10.35 3.29
N LYS A 4 4.02 10.40 4.46
CA LYS A 4 5.26 9.66 4.74
C LYS A 4 5.13 8.16 4.44
N ASP A 5 3.93 7.62 4.63
CA ASP A 5 3.58 6.22 4.34
C ASP A 5 3.67 5.92 2.82
N ASP A 6 3.24 6.86 1.97
CA ASP A 6 3.31 6.69 0.51
C ASP A 6 4.76 6.61 0.03
N VAL A 7 5.66 7.42 0.62
CA VAL A 7 7.09 7.44 0.25
C VAL A 7 7.78 6.16 0.68
N TYR A 8 7.50 5.68 1.91
CA TYR A 8 8.10 4.46 2.45
C TYR A 8 7.69 3.22 1.63
N ILE A 9 6.39 3.08 1.35
CA ILE A 9 5.86 1.97 0.55
C ILE A 9 6.33 2.07 -0.90
N ALA A 10 6.39 3.27 -1.48
CA ALA A 10 6.93 3.47 -2.83
C ALA A 10 8.40 3.03 -2.92
N LEU A 11 9.22 3.37 -1.92
CA LEU A 11 10.61 2.92 -1.87
C LEU A 11 10.71 1.40 -1.76
N ILE A 12 9.89 0.76 -0.93
CA ILE A 12 9.89 -0.70 -0.80
C ILE A 12 9.53 -1.37 -2.14
N LYS A 13 8.50 -0.87 -2.83
CA LYS A 13 8.09 -1.39 -4.15
C LYS A 13 9.21 -1.25 -5.18
N PHE A 14 9.83 -0.07 -5.26
CA PHE A 14 10.97 0.17 -6.14
C PHE A 14 12.14 -0.78 -5.86
N VAL A 15 12.54 -0.93 -4.60
CA VAL A 15 13.64 -1.82 -4.21
C VAL A 15 13.32 -3.28 -4.56
N LYS A 16 12.08 -3.73 -4.35
CA LYS A 16 11.61 -5.09 -4.66
C LYS A 16 11.68 -5.37 -6.17
N GLU A 17 11.12 -4.48 -6.99
CA GLU A 17 11.13 -4.60 -8.45
C GLU A 17 12.56 -4.62 -8.98
N ARG A 18 13.37 -3.67 -8.52
CA ARG A 18 14.73 -3.54 -9.02
C ARG A 18 15.63 -4.69 -8.60
N THR A 19 15.51 -5.14 -7.35
CA THR A 19 16.24 -6.34 -6.88
C THR A 19 15.82 -7.60 -7.65
N ALA A 20 14.57 -7.70 -8.09
CA ALA A 20 14.11 -8.83 -8.91
C ALA A 20 14.70 -8.82 -10.33
N GLU A 21 14.92 -7.62 -10.91
CA GLU A 21 15.47 -7.45 -12.25
C GLU A 21 17.00 -7.62 -12.30
N THR A 22 17.72 -6.94 -11.41
CA THR A 22 19.19 -6.84 -11.45
C THR A 22 19.88 -7.68 -10.38
N GLY A 23 19.12 -8.26 -9.44
CA GLY A 23 19.63 -9.04 -8.30
C GLY A 23 20.25 -8.19 -7.18
N GLN A 24 20.51 -6.91 -7.44
CA GLN A 24 21.22 -5.97 -6.58
C GLN A 24 20.78 -4.54 -6.85
N LEU A 25 20.82 -3.71 -5.81
CA LEU A 25 20.49 -2.29 -5.88
C LEU A 25 21.60 -1.46 -5.24
N THR A 26 21.90 -0.30 -5.82
CA THR A 26 22.89 0.64 -5.28
C THR A 26 22.25 1.77 -4.46
N TRP A 27 23.05 2.41 -3.60
CA TRP A 27 22.61 3.59 -2.86
C TRP A 27 22.17 4.73 -3.79
N ASP A 28 22.92 4.95 -4.87
CA ASP A 28 22.69 6.06 -5.79
C ASP A 28 21.36 5.88 -6.52
N GLU A 29 20.99 4.65 -6.91
CA GLU A 29 19.69 4.34 -7.50
C GLU A 29 18.52 4.64 -6.53
N CYS A 30 18.65 4.27 -5.24
CA CYS A 30 17.65 4.63 -4.23
C CYS A 30 17.52 6.14 -4.07
N GLN A 31 18.64 6.85 -4.04
CA GLN A 31 18.69 8.28 -3.84
C GLN A 31 18.15 9.03 -5.08
N GLU A 32 18.47 8.56 -6.27
CA GLU A 32 17.95 9.07 -7.54
C GLU A 32 16.43 8.91 -7.59
N PHE A 33 15.91 7.70 -7.36
CA PHE A 33 14.46 7.44 -7.33
C PHE A 33 13.71 8.39 -6.39
N LEU A 34 14.22 8.56 -5.17
CA LEU A 34 13.56 9.42 -4.18
C LEU A 34 13.74 10.91 -4.49
N ASN A 35 14.86 11.33 -5.06
CA ASN A 35 15.06 12.73 -5.46
C ASN A 35 14.21 13.10 -6.67
N GLU A 36 14.03 12.19 -7.63
CA GLU A 36 13.16 12.42 -8.78
C GLU A 36 11.69 12.49 -8.36
N THR A 37 11.27 11.56 -7.51
CA THR A 37 9.86 11.42 -7.11
C THR A 37 9.47 12.40 -6.00
N TYR A 38 10.40 12.76 -5.11
CA TYR A 38 10.14 13.53 -3.88
C TYR A 38 11.19 14.62 -3.61
N ARG A 39 11.37 15.54 -4.58
CA ARG A 39 12.32 16.69 -4.56
C ARG A 39 12.31 17.56 -3.30
N GLU A 40 11.26 17.51 -2.48
CA GLU A 40 11.10 18.33 -1.28
C GLU A 40 11.72 17.70 -0.02
N LEU A 41 12.13 16.44 -0.06
CA LEU A 41 12.71 15.76 1.10
C LEU A 41 14.17 16.18 1.30
N SER A 42 14.51 16.59 2.53
CA SER A 42 15.90 16.86 2.88
C SER A 42 16.74 15.58 2.91
N ALA A 43 18.04 15.71 2.61
CA ALA A 43 18.96 14.57 2.43
C ALA A 43 19.09 13.66 3.67
N ARG A 44 18.93 14.21 4.89
CA ARG A 44 19.05 13.43 6.15
C ARG A 44 17.88 12.45 6.35
N PRO A 45 16.60 12.88 6.29
CA PRO A 45 15.45 11.97 6.28
C PRO A 45 15.50 10.90 5.20
N LEU A 46 15.93 11.27 3.99
CA LEU A 46 16.15 10.37 2.87
C LEU A 46 17.13 9.25 3.23
N GLN A 47 18.26 9.62 3.82
CA GLN A 47 19.28 8.66 4.21
C GLN A 47 18.78 7.69 5.29
N ALA A 48 18.01 8.17 6.25
CA ALA A 48 17.40 7.32 7.27
C ALA A 48 16.39 6.34 6.65
N LEU A 49 15.55 6.81 5.72
CA LEU A 49 14.53 6.00 5.03
C LEU A 49 15.16 4.85 4.23
N ILE A 50 16.20 5.14 3.45
CA ILE A 50 16.87 4.10 2.65
C ILE A 50 17.54 3.06 3.55
N ASN A 51 18.17 3.48 4.66
CA ASN A 51 18.80 2.54 5.60
C ASN A 51 17.79 1.68 6.38
N ASP A 52 16.57 2.18 6.56
CA ASP A 52 15.49 1.43 7.20
C ASP A 52 14.94 0.35 6.25
N VAL A 53 14.73 0.72 4.98
CA VAL A 53 14.20 -0.17 3.93
C VAL A 53 15.21 -1.21 3.43
N THR A 54 16.50 -0.86 3.43
CA THR A 54 17.54 -1.69 2.83
C THR A 54 18.57 -2.16 3.83
N SER A 55 18.98 -3.42 3.73
CA SER A 55 20.18 -3.93 4.39
C SER A 55 21.38 -3.83 3.44
N ARG A 56 22.55 -3.53 4.01
CA ARG A 56 23.81 -3.73 3.30
C ARG A 56 24.03 -5.23 3.15
N LEU A 57 24.36 -5.67 1.93
CA LEU A 57 24.92 -7.00 1.75
C LEU A 57 26.37 -6.96 2.22
N GLU A 58 26.71 -7.77 3.21
CA GLU A 58 28.11 -8.11 3.43
C GLU A 58 28.54 -9.09 2.34
N PRO A 59 29.54 -8.75 1.51
CA PRO A 59 30.05 -9.69 0.52
C PRO A 59 30.69 -10.89 1.25
N PRO A 60 30.47 -12.12 0.76
CA PRO A 60 30.93 -13.34 1.43
C PRO A 60 32.46 -13.44 1.59
N TYR A 61 33.23 -12.58 0.93
CA TYR A 61 34.69 -12.53 0.99
C TYR A 61 35.23 -11.10 0.87
N GLY A 62 34.97 -10.24 1.85
CA GLY A 62 35.71 -8.97 2.03
C GLY A 62 35.77 -8.05 0.80
N GLY A 63 34.82 -8.16 -0.12
CA GLY A 63 34.74 -7.37 -1.34
C GLY A 63 34.53 -5.90 -1.01
N ARG A 64 35.20 -5.01 -1.75
CA ARG A 64 35.13 -3.56 -1.53
C ARG A 64 33.80 -2.92 -1.96
N ASP A 65 32.87 -3.68 -2.54
CA ASP A 65 31.55 -3.18 -2.94
C ASP A 65 30.61 -3.05 -1.75
N GLN A 66 30.87 -2.05 -0.91
CA GLN A 66 30.00 -1.66 0.20
C GLN A 66 28.68 -1.00 -0.25
N ASN A 67 28.47 -0.85 -1.56
CA ASN A 67 27.33 -0.14 -2.12
C ASN A 67 26.16 -1.05 -2.51
N GLN A 68 26.31 -2.37 -2.45
CA GLN A 68 25.22 -3.29 -2.77
C GLN A 68 24.25 -3.42 -1.60
N ARG A 69 22.97 -3.19 -1.90
CA ARG A 69 21.87 -3.20 -0.95
C ARG A 69 20.77 -4.13 -1.43
N LYS A 70 20.10 -4.75 -0.46
CA LYS A 70 18.90 -5.57 -0.66
C LYS A 70 17.79 -5.11 0.26
N LEU A 71 16.57 -5.48 -0.09
CA LEU A 71 15.41 -5.24 0.76
C LEU A 71 15.60 -5.95 2.11
N ARG A 72 15.32 -5.24 3.21
CA ARG A 72 15.24 -5.86 4.53
C ARG A 72 14.00 -6.75 4.62
N ILE A 73 14.12 -7.84 5.39
CA ILE A 73 13.00 -8.74 5.69
C ILE A 73 11.85 -7.97 6.36
N GLU A 74 12.16 -7.08 7.31
CA GLU A 74 11.15 -6.23 7.98
C GLU A 74 10.35 -5.38 6.99
N SER A 75 11.03 -4.80 6.01
CA SER A 75 10.42 -3.98 4.96
C SER A 75 9.52 -4.81 4.04
N TYR A 76 9.84 -6.09 3.85
CA TYR A 76 8.96 -7.03 3.15
C TYR A 76 7.67 -7.30 3.93
N PHE A 77 7.77 -7.49 5.25
CA PHE A 77 6.57 -7.63 6.11
C PHE A 77 5.71 -6.38 6.11
N HIS A 78 6.31 -5.19 6.16
CA HIS A 78 5.55 -3.93 6.06
C HIS A 78 4.83 -3.78 4.72
N LEU A 79 5.42 -4.22 3.61
CA LEU A 79 4.73 -4.24 2.32
C LEU A 79 3.53 -5.19 2.35
N LEU A 80 3.73 -6.39 2.90
CA LEU A 80 2.70 -7.42 2.98
C LEU A 80 1.54 -6.96 3.88
N GLU A 81 1.84 -6.35 5.02
CA GLU A 81 0.84 -5.74 5.91
C GLU A 81 0.06 -4.62 5.19
N HIS A 82 0.75 -3.77 4.41
CA HIS A 82 0.10 -2.73 3.64
C HIS A 82 -0.86 -3.31 2.58
N GLU A 83 -0.42 -4.33 1.83
CA GLU A 83 -1.23 -5.04 0.83
C GLU A 83 -2.44 -5.72 1.49
N GLU A 84 -2.24 -6.43 2.60
CA GLU A 84 -3.33 -7.06 3.36
C GLU A 84 -4.33 -6.04 3.91
N LEU A 85 -3.87 -4.89 4.39
CA LEU A 85 -4.74 -3.80 4.84
C LEU A 85 -5.52 -3.15 3.69
N GLU A 86 -4.91 -3.00 2.51
CA GLU A 86 -5.61 -2.53 1.31
C GLU A 86 -6.68 -3.52 0.86
N ASP A 87 -6.36 -4.82 0.84
CA ASP A 87 -7.28 -5.88 0.48
C ASP A 87 -8.44 -6.00 1.49
N ALA A 88 -8.15 -5.90 2.79
CA ALA A 88 -9.17 -5.87 3.84
C ALA A 88 -10.10 -4.66 3.69
N ARG A 89 -9.55 -3.48 3.34
CA ARG A 89 -10.34 -2.28 3.05
C ARG A 89 -11.19 -2.43 1.79
N ALA A 90 -10.66 -3.05 0.75
CA ALA A 90 -11.39 -3.32 -0.49
C ALA A 90 -12.56 -4.29 -0.24
N SER A 91 -12.31 -5.36 0.50
CA SER A 91 -13.32 -6.33 0.94
C SER A 91 -14.41 -5.65 1.79
N SER A 92 -14.02 -4.81 2.75
CA SER A 92 -14.95 -4.04 3.57
C SER A 92 -15.82 -3.09 2.72
N ARG A 93 -15.26 -2.41 1.72
CA ARG A 93 -16.02 -1.56 0.80
C ARG A 93 -17.01 -2.36 -0.06
N ALA A 94 -16.63 -3.56 -0.49
CA ALA A 94 -17.53 -4.44 -1.24
C ALA A 94 -18.70 -4.88 -0.36
N ALA A 95 -18.43 -5.31 0.87
CA ALA A 95 -19.46 -5.67 1.86
C ALA A 95 -20.41 -4.50 2.16
N LEU A 96 -19.87 -3.28 2.30
CA LEU A 96 -20.65 -2.07 2.50
C LEU A 96 -21.65 -1.82 1.34
N ARG A 97 -21.21 -2.00 0.09
CA ARG A 97 -22.09 -1.82 -1.09
C ARG A 97 -23.25 -2.82 -1.09
N VAL A 98 -22.97 -4.08 -0.75
CA VAL A 98 -24.00 -5.12 -0.64
C VAL A 98 -25.00 -4.77 0.46
N ALA A 99 -24.51 -4.32 1.62
CA ALA A 99 -25.38 -3.90 2.73
C ALA A 99 -26.29 -2.71 2.34
N ILE A 100 -25.74 -1.70 1.66
CA ILE A 100 -26.52 -0.56 1.15
C ILE A 100 -27.60 -1.03 0.17
N GLY A 101 -27.26 -1.94 -0.75
CA GLY A 101 -28.24 -2.52 -1.68
C GLY A 101 -29.38 -3.24 -0.96
N ALA A 102 -29.07 -4.04 0.06
CA ALA A 102 -30.07 -4.74 0.86
C ALA A 102 -31.01 -3.77 1.60
N ILE A 103 -30.48 -2.66 2.16
CA ILE A 103 -31.28 -1.62 2.81
C ILE A 103 -32.27 -1.00 1.82
N ILE A 104 -31.82 -0.66 0.61
CA ILE A 104 -32.69 -0.06 -0.42
C ILE A 104 -33.83 -1.02 -0.80
N ILE A 105 -33.53 -2.30 -1.03
CA ILE A 105 -34.55 -3.31 -1.35
C ILE A 105 -35.56 -3.44 -0.21
N SER A 106 -35.09 -3.44 1.04
CA SER A 106 -35.97 -3.51 2.22
C SER A 106 -36.93 -2.32 2.30
N ILE A 107 -36.43 -1.10 2.04
CA ILE A 107 -37.26 0.11 2.01
C ILE A 107 -38.33 0.02 0.90
N ILE A 108 -37.96 -0.43 -0.29
CA ILE A 108 -38.89 -0.59 -1.42
C ILE A 108 -39.98 -1.63 -1.07
N MET A 109 -39.59 -2.79 -0.54
CA MET A 109 -40.52 -3.84 -0.11
C MET A 109 -41.50 -3.33 0.95
N ALA A 110 -41.00 -2.61 1.96
CA ALA A 110 -41.84 -2.01 2.99
C ALA A 110 -42.85 -1.01 2.40
N GLY A 111 -42.41 -0.15 1.46
CA GLY A 111 -43.28 0.79 0.74
C GLY A 111 -44.39 0.08 -0.06
N ILE A 112 -44.05 -1.01 -0.76
CA ILE A 112 -45.02 -1.82 -1.51
C ILE A 112 -46.05 -2.45 -0.55
N GLN A 113 -45.61 -3.01 0.57
CA GLN A 113 -46.52 -3.59 1.57
C GLN A 113 -47.49 -2.55 2.12
N ILE A 114 -47.00 -1.37 2.50
CA ILE A 114 -47.85 -0.27 2.98
C ILE A 114 -48.87 0.12 1.91
N ALA A 115 -48.46 0.23 0.65
CA ALA A 115 -49.35 0.59 -0.45
C ALA A 115 -50.45 -0.47 -0.71
N ILE A 116 -50.10 -1.76 -0.64
CA ILE A 116 -51.07 -2.86 -0.78
C ILE A 116 -52.05 -2.84 0.39
N SER A 117 -51.56 -2.71 1.63
CA SER A 117 -52.42 -2.64 2.82
C SER A 117 -53.38 -1.45 2.78
N ALA A 118 -52.91 -0.27 2.37
CA ALA A 118 -53.74 0.92 2.23
C ALA A 118 -54.83 0.74 1.15
N ARG A 119 -54.49 0.11 0.01
CA ARG A 119 -55.46 -0.17 -1.06
C ARG A 119 -56.52 -1.18 -0.65
N MET A 120 -56.15 -2.19 0.15
CA MET A 120 -57.08 -3.20 0.64
C MET A 120 -58.06 -2.64 1.68
N PHE A 121 -57.66 -1.62 2.46
CA PHE A 121 -58.52 -0.94 3.42
C PHE A 121 -59.47 0.09 2.80
N ALA A 122 -59.19 0.54 1.57
CA ALA A 122 -59.98 1.53 0.85
C ALA A 122 -61.07 0.93 -0.06
N VAL A 123 -61.13 -0.40 -0.16
CA VAL A 123 -62.15 -1.19 -0.89
C VAL A 123 -63.09 -1.83 0.12
#